data_AF-A6DL01-F1
#
_entry.id   AF-A6DL01-F1
#
_cell.length_a   1.000
_cell.length_b   1.000
_cell.length_c   1.000
_cell.angle_alpha   90.00
_cell.angle_beta   90.00
_cell.angle_gamma   90.00
#
_symmetry.space_group_name_H-M   'P 1'
#
loop_
_entity.id
_entity.type
_entity.pdbx_description
1 polymer ?
#
loop_
_entity_poly.entity_id
_entity_poly.type
_entity_poly.pdbx_seq_one_letter_code
_entity_poly.pdbx_strand_id
1 'polypeptide(L)'
;MSEISLLGRGSSHQIKVGPKQKVKVHALRYVRPGERDFLKYLPNPLPEKTLFLYGADAPLMPAVLRALSPEMHIDVFTNELHDKRVAEKKYAPEHKINVLSGSDLQGDENYDMLVFAPTKYFDRMLFFDTLERLNLIYPKGTALYVVVPQERLKDFRKKIDQELKGVKIISSTRSNTVFKTVTRGSDVKKKWSDRIANVAVSTMNAEFTMQTRPGVFSHGRADTGGVALSEAIDVIPGENILDLGCGAGLIGLALAKRQNDAKPDHGGSVVLVDSNIRSIECCKKNIEINGFENCEAIASDLYETEKTFDLIVGNPPYFAGQRIGEYFIETAMKYLNKTGRLAIVSKHGEQLAEVAKDFGFKTTTIKRKGYDISLCKR
;
A
#
# COMPACT_ATOMS: atom_id res chain seq x y z
N MET A 1 -25.40 15.32 -22.63
CA MET A 1 -23.97 15.31 -22.25
C MET A 1 -23.95 15.05 -20.76
N SER A 2 -23.37 13.95 -20.30
CA SER A 2 -23.32 13.68 -18.86
C SER A 2 -22.30 14.62 -18.20
N GLU A 3 -22.66 15.21 -17.07
CA GLU A 3 -21.77 16.06 -16.29
C GLU A 3 -21.47 15.39 -14.95
N ILE A 4 -20.23 15.54 -14.49
CA ILE A 4 -19.76 15.06 -13.18
C ILE A 4 -19.10 16.24 -12.48
N SER A 5 -19.57 16.54 -11.28
CA SER A 5 -18.87 17.42 -10.37
C SER A 5 -18.14 16.55 -9.35
N LEU A 6 -16.83 16.71 -9.25
CA LEU A 6 -16.02 15.99 -8.26
C LEU A 6 -15.49 16.99 -7.23
N LEU A 7 -15.37 16.57 -5.98
CA LEU A 7 -14.78 17.40 -4.92
C LEU A 7 -13.31 17.72 -5.23
N GLY A 8 -12.97 19.02 -5.30
CA GLY A 8 -11.61 19.49 -5.53
C GLY A 8 -11.50 20.93 -6.04
N ARG A 9 -10.28 21.48 -6.07
CA ARG A 9 -9.98 22.74 -6.78
C ARG A 9 -9.29 22.40 -8.10
N GLY A 10 -9.83 22.80 -9.26
CA GLY A 10 -9.17 22.57 -10.56
C GLY A 10 -10.02 22.97 -11.76
N SER A 11 -9.47 22.81 -12.96
CA SER A 11 -10.14 23.17 -14.22
C SER A 11 -11.16 22.11 -14.64
N SER A 12 -12.20 22.56 -15.37
CA SER A 12 -13.15 21.64 -15.98
C SER A 12 -12.52 20.98 -17.21
N HIS A 13 -12.75 19.68 -17.39
CA HIS A 13 -12.21 18.89 -18.51
C HIS A 13 -13.34 18.19 -19.25
N GLN A 14 -13.27 18.13 -20.59
CA GLN A 14 -14.12 17.24 -21.38
C GLN A 14 -13.37 15.95 -21.68
N ILE A 15 -13.97 14.82 -21.32
CA ILE A 15 -13.43 13.49 -21.54
C ILE A 15 -14.29 12.80 -22.59
N LYS A 16 -13.67 12.32 -23.67
CA LYS A 16 -14.35 11.47 -24.67
C LYS A 16 -14.47 10.06 -24.10
N VAL A 17 -15.68 9.51 -24.17
CA VAL A 17 -15.99 8.15 -23.72
C VAL A 17 -16.62 7.41 -24.89
N GLY A 18 -15.93 6.40 -25.41
CA GLY A 18 -16.27 5.79 -26.68
C GLY A 18 -16.36 6.77 -27.87
N PRO A 19 -17.03 6.38 -28.97
CA PRO A 19 -17.09 7.17 -30.21
C PRO A 19 -18.09 8.34 -30.17
N LYS A 20 -19.13 8.29 -29.32
CA LYS A 20 -20.25 9.25 -29.36
C LYS A 20 -20.51 10.01 -28.06
N GLN A 21 -19.90 9.62 -26.93
CA GLN A 21 -20.20 10.22 -25.63
C GLN A 21 -19.07 11.15 -25.18
N LYS A 22 -19.46 12.23 -24.50
CA LYS A 22 -18.56 13.15 -23.81
C LYS A 22 -19.08 13.35 -22.40
N VAL A 23 -18.15 13.29 -21.45
CA VAL A 23 -18.38 13.59 -20.05
C VAL A 23 -17.65 14.87 -19.71
N LYS A 24 -18.36 15.84 -19.16
CA LYS A 24 -17.74 17.04 -18.60
C LYS A 24 -17.45 16.79 -17.13
N VAL A 25 -16.19 16.94 -16.74
CA VAL A 25 -15.72 16.73 -15.38
C VAL A 25 -15.31 18.06 -14.80
N HIS A 26 -16.04 18.53 -13.80
CA HIS A 26 -15.81 19.79 -13.10
C HIS A 26 -14.86 19.61 -11.90
N ALA A 27 -14.16 20.70 -11.53
CA ALA A 27 -13.39 20.80 -10.29
C ALA A 27 -12.21 19.80 -10.13
N LEU A 28 -11.64 19.35 -11.25
CA LEU A 28 -10.61 18.34 -11.24
C LEU A 28 -9.19 18.90 -11.37
N ARG A 29 -8.27 18.52 -10.46
CA ARG A 29 -6.83 18.79 -10.69
C ARG A 29 -6.25 17.94 -11.83
N TYR A 30 -6.60 16.65 -11.92
CA TYR A 30 -5.96 15.74 -12.88
C TYR A 30 -6.69 14.39 -13.05
N VAL A 31 -7.04 14.00 -14.29
CA VAL A 31 -7.31 12.59 -14.65
C VAL A 31 -6.02 12.09 -15.29
N ARG A 32 -5.49 10.97 -14.81
CA ARG A 32 -4.25 10.41 -15.36
C ARG A 32 -4.44 10.11 -16.86
N PRO A 33 -3.46 10.41 -17.73
CA PRO A 33 -3.52 10.07 -19.16
C PRO A 33 -3.87 8.59 -19.39
N GLY A 34 -3.33 7.70 -18.53
CA GLY A 34 -3.71 6.29 -18.36
C GLY A 34 -5.22 6.03 -18.38
N GLU A 35 -5.92 6.70 -17.47
CA GLU A 35 -7.36 6.54 -17.28
C GLU A 35 -8.15 7.13 -18.47
N ARG A 36 -7.72 8.28 -19.02
CA ARG A 36 -8.40 8.92 -20.17
C ARG A 36 -8.38 8.06 -21.42
N ASP A 37 -7.28 7.34 -21.66
CA ASP A 37 -7.17 6.49 -22.84
C ASP A 37 -8.06 5.26 -22.72
N PHE A 38 -8.08 4.61 -21.56
CA PHE A 38 -8.95 3.45 -21.32
C PHE A 38 -10.43 3.75 -21.56
N LEU A 39 -10.92 4.92 -21.12
CA LEU A 39 -12.33 5.33 -21.28
C LEU A 39 -12.81 5.35 -22.74
N LYS A 40 -11.91 5.46 -23.72
CA LYS A 40 -12.25 5.42 -25.16
C LYS A 40 -12.61 4.01 -25.65
N TYR A 41 -12.17 2.98 -24.92
CA TYR A 41 -12.27 1.56 -25.31
C TYR A 41 -13.14 0.74 -24.37
N LEU A 42 -13.95 1.42 -23.56
CA LEU A 42 -14.96 0.77 -22.75
C LEU A 42 -15.92 -0.05 -23.63
N PRO A 43 -16.38 -1.20 -23.13
CA PRO A 43 -17.41 -1.96 -23.82
C PRO A 43 -18.69 -1.12 -23.96
N ASN A 44 -19.45 -1.40 -25.01
CA ASN A 44 -20.79 -0.85 -25.22
C ASN A 44 -21.73 -2.01 -25.60
N PRO A 45 -22.77 -2.32 -24.81
CA PRO A 45 -23.16 -1.66 -23.55
C PRO A 45 -22.11 -1.80 -22.43
N LEU A 46 -22.18 -0.92 -21.42
CA LEU A 46 -21.38 -1.05 -20.20
C LEU A 46 -21.86 -2.25 -19.37
N PRO A 47 -20.97 -2.92 -18.62
CA PRO A 47 -21.36 -4.02 -17.73
C PRO A 47 -22.21 -3.54 -16.56
N GLU A 48 -22.96 -4.46 -15.95
CA GLU A 48 -23.77 -4.18 -14.76
C GLU A 48 -22.89 -4.05 -13.51
N LYS A 49 -21.88 -4.92 -13.38
CA LYS A 49 -21.02 -5.00 -12.19
C LYS A 49 -19.53 -5.02 -12.56
N THR A 50 -18.76 -4.10 -11.97
CA THR A 50 -17.31 -3.98 -12.23
C THR A 50 -16.47 -3.82 -10.97
N LEU A 51 -15.34 -4.51 -10.96
CA LEU A 51 -14.29 -4.33 -9.94
C LEU A 51 -13.10 -3.58 -10.52
N PHE A 52 -12.67 -2.53 -9.83
CA PHE A 52 -11.44 -1.80 -10.09
C PHE A 52 -10.34 -2.16 -9.10
N LEU A 53 -9.15 -2.41 -9.64
CA LEU A 53 -7.91 -2.54 -8.89
C LEU A 53 -6.93 -1.49 -9.35
N TYR A 54 -6.41 -0.70 -8.42
CA TYR A 54 -5.37 0.28 -8.68
C TYR A 54 -4.34 0.23 -7.56
N GLY A 55 -3.19 0.87 -7.76
CA GLY A 55 -2.32 1.21 -6.64
C GLY A 55 -2.00 2.68 -6.67
N ALA A 56 -2.24 3.35 -5.55
CA ALA A 56 -2.03 4.76 -5.30
C ALA A 56 -3.00 5.76 -5.96
N ASP A 57 -3.43 6.71 -5.13
CA ASP A 57 -4.07 8.00 -5.40
C ASP A 57 -5.54 8.00 -5.86
N ALA A 58 -6.29 6.93 -5.58
CA ALA A 58 -7.74 6.86 -5.83
C ALA A 58 -8.14 7.39 -7.24
N PRO A 59 -7.96 6.57 -8.30
CA PRO A 59 -8.26 6.96 -9.67
C PRO A 59 -9.72 7.37 -9.82
N LEU A 60 -9.98 8.21 -10.82
CA LEU A 60 -11.30 8.83 -11.01
C LEU A 60 -12.19 8.06 -11.97
N MET A 61 -11.61 7.11 -12.69
CA MET A 61 -12.31 6.24 -13.63
C MET A 61 -13.56 5.55 -13.03
N PRO A 62 -13.56 5.02 -11.78
CA PRO A 62 -14.78 4.52 -11.14
C PRO A 62 -15.93 5.54 -11.10
N ALA A 63 -15.65 6.78 -10.68
CA ALA A 63 -16.63 7.86 -10.63
C ALA A 63 -17.12 8.28 -12.02
N VAL A 64 -16.21 8.32 -13.00
CA VAL A 64 -16.57 8.61 -14.40
C VAL A 64 -17.54 7.58 -14.96
N LEU A 65 -17.30 6.29 -14.70
CA LEU A 65 -18.21 5.24 -15.13
C LEU A 65 -19.56 5.30 -14.45
N ARG A 66 -19.61 5.56 -13.13
CA ARG A 66 -20.89 5.67 -12.43
C ARG A 66 -21.76 6.78 -13.00
N ALA A 67 -21.19 7.93 -13.34
CA ALA A 67 -22.00 9.02 -13.89
C ALA A 67 -22.47 8.76 -15.34
N LEU A 68 -21.79 7.87 -16.07
CA LEU A 68 -22.23 7.41 -17.39
C LEU A 68 -23.32 6.35 -17.28
N SER A 69 -23.26 5.50 -16.26
CA SER A 69 -24.22 4.43 -15.98
C SER A 69 -24.58 4.44 -14.49
N PRO A 70 -25.59 5.25 -14.09
CA PRO A 70 -25.95 5.42 -12.68
C PRO A 70 -26.37 4.14 -11.96
N GLU A 71 -26.85 3.15 -12.70
CA GLU A 71 -27.29 1.85 -12.18
C GLU A 71 -26.14 0.85 -12.00
N MET A 72 -24.96 1.14 -12.55
CA MET A 72 -23.81 0.23 -12.54
C MET A 72 -23.25 0.02 -11.14
N HIS A 73 -23.15 -1.23 -10.68
CA HIS A 73 -22.44 -1.59 -9.46
C HIS A 73 -20.93 -1.49 -9.67
N ILE A 74 -20.26 -0.69 -8.84
CA ILE A 74 -18.82 -0.44 -8.95
C ILE A 74 -18.18 -0.66 -7.59
N ASP A 75 -17.28 -1.63 -7.55
CA ASP A 75 -16.40 -1.86 -6.42
C ASP A 75 -14.98 -1.46 -6.79
N VAL A 76 -14.27 -1.00 -5.78
CA VAL A 76 -12.87 -0.60 -5.85
C VAL A 76 -12.14 -1.39 -4.77
N PHE A 77 -11.07 -2.09 -5.11
CA PHE A 77 -10.25 -2.79 -4.14
C PHE A 77 -8.86 -2.17 -4.01
N THR A 78 -8.39 -2.04 -2.76
CA THR A 78 -7.01 -1.64 -2.43
C THR A 78 -6.47 -2.39 -1.21
N ASN A 79 -5.16 -2.57 -1.16
CA ASN A 79 -4.46 -3.08 0.03
C ASN A 79 -4.05 -1.97 1.00
N GLU A 80 -4.19 -0.70 0.59
CA GLU A 80 -3.82 0.48 1.38
C GLU A 80 -5.02 1.17 2.00
N LEU A 81 -5.03 1.29 3.33
CA LEU A 81 -6.02 2.10 4.04
C LEU A 81 -5.94 3.58 3.66
N HIS A 82 -4.75 4.08 3.31
CA HIS A 82 -4.57 5.42 2.78
C HIS A 82 -5.40 5.64 1.51
N ASP A 83 -5.23 4.77 0.52
CA ASP A 83 -5.94 4.83 -0.75
C ASP A 83 -7.45 4.71 -0.55
N LYS A 84 -7.88 3.85 0.37
CA LYS A 84 -9.29 3.71 0.74
C LYS A 84 -9.87 5.02 1.25
N ARG A 85 -9.24 5.62 2.27
CA ARG A 85 -9.69 6.90 2.82
C ARG A 85 -9.70 8.01 1.78
N VAL A 86 -8.69 8.07 0.90
CA VAL A 86 -8.64 9.07 -0.18
C VAL A 86 -9.80 8.87 -1.16
N ALA A 87 -10.12 7.64 -1.56
CA ALA A 87 -11.27 7.35 -2.42
C ALA A 87 -12.61 7.71 -1.77
N GLU A 88 -12.80 7.32 -0.50
CA GLU A 88 -13.98 7.64 0.31
C GLU A 88 -14.17 9.14 0.51
N LYS A 89 -13.08 9.90 0.65
CA LYS A 89 -13.18 11.37 0.77
C LYS A 89 -13.47 12.05 -0.56
N LYS A 90 -12.97 11.49 -1.67
CA LYS A 90 -12.89 12.20 -2.96
C LYS A 90 -14.10 11.97 -3.85
N TYR A 91 -14.66 10.77 -3.87
CA TYR A 91 -15.71 10.44 -4.84
C TYR A 91 -16.68 9.33 -4.40
N ALA A 92 -16.31 8.44 -3.47
CA ALA A 92 -17.12 7.24 -3.23
C ALA A 92 -18.56 7.53 -2.71
N PRO A 93 -18.77 8.43 -1.74
CA PRO A 93 -20.10 8.73 -1.19
C PRO A 93 -21.04 9.36 -2.22
N GLU A 94 -20.55 10.32 -3.00
CA GLU A 94 -21.34 11.03 -4.01
C GLU A 94 -21.76 10.11 -5.17
N HIS A 95 -20.97 9.09 -5.45
CA HIS A 95 -21.18 8.17 -6.57
C HIS A 95 -21.62 6.76 -6.16
N LYS A 96 -21.96 6.51 -4.90
CA LYS A 96 -22.38 5.17 -4.42
C LYS A 96 -21.42 4.04 -4.85
N ILE A 97 -20.11 4.31 -4.79
CA ILE A 97 -19.05 3.35 -5.11
C ILE A 97 -18.60 2.70 -3.80
N ASN A 98 -18.45 1.37 -3.80
CA ASN A 98 -17.90 0.70 -2.61
C ASN A 98 -16.38 0.63 -2.69
N VAL A 99 -15.72 0.98 -1.59
CA VAL A 99 -14.27 0.92 -1.46
C VAL A 99 -13.91 -0.23 -0.51
N LEU A 100 -13.60 -1.36 -1.12
CA LEU A 100 -13.16 -2.58 -0.47
C LEU A 100 -11.67 -2.48 -0.12
N SER A 101 -11.31 -3.04 1.02
CA SER A 101 -9.92 -3.13 1.44
C SER A 101 -9.64 -4.45 2.13
N GLY A 102 -8.50 -5.05 1.82
CA GLY A 102 -8.05 -6.30 2.43
C GLY A 102 -6.60 -6.59 2.07
N SER A 103 -6.05 -7.64 2.64
CA SER A 103 -4.74 -8.17 2.25
C SER A 103 -4.73 -8.82 0.87
N ASP A 104 -5.86 -9.38 0.47
CA ASP A 104 -6.04 -10.15 -0.75
C ASP A 104 -7.48 -10.04 -1.26
N LEU A 105 -7.64 -10.16 -2.58
CA LEU A 105 -8.95 -10.35 -3.21
C LEU A 105 -9.55 -11.68 -2.75
N GLN A 106 -10.82 -11.74 -2.40
CA GLN A 106 -11.43 -13.00 -1.94
C GLN A 106 -12.13 -13.77 -3.07
N GLY A 107 -12.70 -13.07 -4.06
CA GLY A 107 -13.43 -13.71 -5.18
C GLY A 107 -14.86 -14.13 -4.81
N ASP A 108 -15.37 -13.63 -3.69
CA ASP A 108 -16.70 -13.96 -3.16
C ASP A 108 -17.85 -13.36 -4.00
N GLU A 109 -17.53 -12.39 -4.84
CA GLU A 109 -18.48 -11.65 -5.66
C GLU A 109 -18.21 -11.85 -7.15
N ASN A 110 -19.27 -12.03 -7.92
CA ASN A 110 -19.19 -12.11 -9.37
C ASN A 110 -19.20 -10.70 -9.98
N TYR A 111 -18.30 -10.48 -10.95
CA TYR A 111 -18.23 -9.26 -11.74
C TYR A 111 -18.27 -9.62 -13.22
N ASP A 112 -18.90 -8.76 -14.02
CA ASP A 112 -18.87 -8.88 -15.48
C ASP A 112 -17.53 -8.41 -16.05
N MET A 113 -16.93 -7.42 -15.38
CA MET A 113 -15.69 -6.79 -15.80
C MET A 113 -14.75 -6.52 -14.60
N LEU A 114 -13.49 -6.84 -14.81
CA LEU A 114 -12.37 -6.54 -13.92
C LEU A 114 -11.45 -5.55 -14.64
N VAL A 115 -11.05 -4.48 -13.94
CA VAL A 115 -10.10 -3.50 -14.48
C VAL A 115 -8.93 -3.38 -13.51
N PHE A 116 -7.76 -3.86 -13.93
CA PHE A 116 -6.52 -3.73 -13.20
C PHE A 116 -5.63 -2.64 -13.82
N ALA A 117 -5.49 -1.52 -13.11
CA ALA A 117 -4.79 -0.32 -13.58
C ALA A 117 -3.69 0.11 -12.59
N PRO A 118 -2.53 -0.59 -12.57
CA PRO A 118 -1.39 -0.20 -11.75
C PRO A 118 -0.80 1.16 -12.16
N THR A 119 -0.22 1.87 -11.20
CA THR A 119 0.62 3.05 -11.48
C THR A 119 2.03 2.66 -11.90
N LYS A 120 2.81 3.63 -12.38
CA LYS A 120 4.23 3.41 -12.69
C LYS A 120 5.05 2.99 -11.47
N TYR A 121 4.60 3.35 -10.27
CA TYR A 121 5.23 3.00 -8.99
C TYR A 121 4.70 1.70 -8.38
N PHE A 122 3.75 1.02 -9.04
CA PHE A 122 3.17 -0.21 -8.53
C PHE A 122 4.25 -1.30 -8.39
N ASP A 123 4.21 -2.02 -7.27
CA ASP A 123 5.18 -3.08 -6.98
C ASP A 123 5.09 -4.18 -8.05
N ARG A 124 6.26 -4.57 -8.56
CA ARG A 124 6.34 -5.52 -9.69
C ARG A 124 5.84 -6.90 -9.28
N MET A 125 6.19 -7.36 -8.08
CA MET A 125 5.81 -8.68 -7.62
C MET A 125 4.32 -8.72 -7.26
N LEU A 126 3.78 -7.63 -6.69
CA LEU A 126 2.36 -7.46 -6.46
C LEU A 126 1.59 -7.46 -7.78
N PHE A 127 2.11 -6.82 -8.84
CA PHE A 127 1.48 -6.89 -10.17
C PHE A 127 1.34 -8.34 -10.65
N PHE A 128 2.38 -9.14 -10.46
CA PHE A 128 2.41 -10.55 -10.84
C PHE A 128 1.45 -11.40 -10.00
N ASP A 129 1.43 -11.16 -8.69
CA ASP A 129 0.55 -11.80 -7.74
C ASP A 129 -0.93 -11.49 -8.00
N THR A 130 -1.27 -10.21 -8.16
CA THR A 130 -2.62 -9.74 -8.46
C THR A 130 -3.12 -10.29 -9.79
N LEU A 131 -2.28 -10.30 -10.83
CA LEU A 131 -2.69 -10.83 -12.14
C LEU A 131 -3.00 -12.32 -12.10
N GLU A 132 -2.16 -13.10 -11.40
CA GLU A 132 -2.40 -14.52 -11.17
C GLU A 132 -3.71 -14.71 -10.39
N ARG A 133 -3.88 -13.97 -9.29
CA ARG A 133 -5.07 -14.09 -8.43
C ARG A 133 -6.36 -13.76 -9.18
N LEU A 134 -6.40 -12.65 -9.94
CA LEU A 134 -7.54 -12.28 -10.79
C LEU A 134 -7.93 -13.39 -11.77
N ASN A 135 -6.94 -14.05 -12.38
CA ASN A 135 -7.18 -15.11 -13.35
C ASN A 135 -7.68 -16.41 -12.72
N LEU A 136 -7.36 -16.66 -11.44
CA LEU A 136 -7.67 -17.89 -10.71
C LEU A 136 -9.04 -17.86 -10.03
N ILE A 137 -9.38 -16.75 -9.36
CA ILE A 137 -10.51 -16.76 -8.41
C ILE A 137 -11.84 -16.29 -9.01
N TYR A 138 -11.81 -15.55 -10.12
CA TYR A 138 -13.03 -15.07 -10.78
C TYR A 138 -13.52 -16.06 -11.85
N PRO A 139 -14.85 -16.14 -12.09
CA PRO A 139 -15.44 -17.09 -13.03
C PRO A 139 -14.77 -17.07 -14.39
N LYS A 140 -14.69 -18.23 -15.05
CA LYS A 140 -14.20 -18.32 -16.43
C LYS A 140 -15.02 -17.41 -17.34
N GLY A 141 -14.35 -16.60 -18.15
CA GLY A 141 -15.00 -15.75 -19.14
C GLY A 141 -15.25 -14.32 -18.67
N THR A 142 -15.06 -14.00 -17.38
CA THR A 142 -15.13 -12.61 -16.89
C THR A 142 -14.15 -11.73 -17.65
N ALA A 143 -14.61 -10.59 -18.15
CA ALA A 143 -13.77 -9.69 -18.94
C ALA A 143 -12.69 -9.06 -18.05
N LEU A 144 -11.42 -9.19 -18.43
CA LEU A 144 -10.29 -8.63 -17.71
C LEU A 144 -9.56 -7.60 -18.58
N TYR A 145 -9.47 -6.39 -18.07
CA TYR A 145 -8.69 -5.31 -18.65
C TYR A 145 -7.48 -5.01 -17.78
N VAL A 146 -6.30 -4.93 -18.39
CA VAL A 146 -5.05 -4.58 -17.71
C VAL A 146 -4.47 -3.32 -18.36
N VAL A 147 -4.42 -2.22 -17.60
CA VAL A 147 -3.95 -0.92 -18.07
C VAL A 147 -2.53 -0.70 -17.56
N VAL A 148 -1.54 -0.88 -18.43
CA VAL A 148 -0.12 -0.83 -18.08
C VAL A 148 0.48 0.52 -18.46
N PRO A 149 1.08 1.29 -17.53
CA PRO A 149 1.85 2.49 -17.87
C PRO A 149 2.97 2.16 -18.87
N GLN A 150 3.17 3.02 -19.87
CA GLN A 150 4.10 2.75 -20.97
C GLN A 150 5.53 2.51 -20.47
N GLU A 151 5.92 3.21 -19.41
CA GLU A 151 7.22 3.09 -18.72
C GLU A 151 7.45 1.70 -18.11
N ARG A 152 6.38 0.97 -17.77
CA ARG A 152 6.42 -0.36 -17.14
C ARG A 152 6.06 -1.50 -18.11
N LEU A 153 5.79 -1.18 -19.38
CA LEU A 153 5.35 -2.17 -20.37
C LEU A 153 6.35 -3.33 -20.51
N LYS A 154 7.65 -3.02 -20.60
CA LYS A 154 8.71 -4.04 -20.72
C LYS A 154 8.76 -4.96 -19.50
N ASP A 155 8.49 -4.43 -18.31
CA ASP A 155 8.53 -5.17 -17.06
C ASP A 155 7.35 -6.15 -16.92
N PHE A 156 6.18 -5.73 -17.39
CA PHE A 156 4.91 -6.41 -17.12
C PHE A 156 4.43 -7.28 -18.28
N ARG A 157 4.78 -6.93 -19.53
CA ARG A 157 4.29 -7.62 -20.73
C ARG A 157 4.55 -9.12 -20.68
N LYS A 158 5.78 -9.52 -20.37
CA LYS A 158 6.17 -10.93 -20.29
C LYS A 158 5.28 -11.71 -19.33
N LYS A 159 4.92 -11.14 -18.17
CA LYS A 159 4.06 -11.82 -17.20
C LYS A 159 2.61 -11.89 -17.68
N ILE A 160 2.11 -10.84 -18.33
CA ILE A 160 0.77 -10.83 -18.92
C ILE A 160 0.63 -11.99 -19.91
N ASP A 161 1.58 -12.15 -20.83
CA ASP A 161 1.53 -13.23 -21.83
C ASP A 161 1.71 -14.64 -21.21
N GLN A 162 2.37 -14.73 -20.05
CA GLN A 162 2.59 -16.01 -19.34
C GLN A 162 1.39 -16.46 -18.51
N GLU A 163 0.76 -15.54 -17.76
CA GLU A 163 -0.34 -15.88 -16.86
C GLU A 163 -1.70 -15.88 -17.56
N LEU A 164 -1.89 -15.03 -18.57
CA LEU A 164 -3.15 -14.88 -19.29
C LEU A 164 -3.08 -15.50 -20.68
N LYS A 165 -4.20 -16.01 -21.18
CA LYS A 165 -4.33 -16.54 -22.55
C LYS A 165 -5.18 -15.61 -23.41
N GLY A 166 -5.02 -15.66 -24.73
CA GLY A 166 -5.88 -14.90 -25.66
C GLY A 166 -5.83 -13.38 -25.49
N VAL A 167 -4.71 -12.85 -24.97
CA VAL A 167 -4.55 -11.42 -24.66
C VAL A 167 -4.53 -10.61 -25.96
N LYS A 168 -5.39 -9.59 -26.04
CA LYS A 168 -5.44 -8.61 -27.13
C LYS A 168 -4.99 -7.25 -26.63
N ILE A 169 -4.18 -6.54 -27.42
CA ILE A 169 -3.93 -5.12 -27.20
C ILE A 169 -5.07 -4.35 -27.84
N ILE A 170 -5.83 -3.59 -27.05
CA ILE A 170 -6.94 -2.78 -27.56
C ILE A 170 -6.56 -1.31 -27.72
N SER A 171 -5.52 -0.85 -27.01
CA SER A 171 -4.93 0.46 -27.19
C SER A 171 -3.46 0.46 -26.79
N SER A 172 -2.68 1.27 -27.49
CA SER A 172 -1.30 1.58 -27.12
C SER A 172 -1.07 3.06 -27.44
N THR A 173 -0.84 3.86 -26.42
CA THR A 173 -0.56 5.29 -26.55
C THR A 173 0.84 5.60 -26.01
N ARG A 174 1.22 6.88 -26.03
CA ARG A 174 2.47 7.32 -25.36
C ARG A 174 2.43 7.14 -23.84
N SER A 175 1.24 7.00 -23.25
CA SER A 175 1.06 6.97 -21.79
C SER A 175 0.85 5.57 -21.24
N ASN A 176 0.15 4.70 -21.97
CA ASN A 176 -0.20 3.36 -21.49
C ASN A 176 -0.47 2.39 -22.65
N THR A 177 -0.46 1.10 -22.33
CA THR A 177 -0.98 0.03 -23.17
C THR A 177 -2.12 -0.66 -22.42
N VAL A 178 -3.26 -0.85 -23.10
CA VAL A 178 -4.43 -1.54 -22.56
C VAL A 178 -4.53 -2.92 -23.17
N PHE A 179 -4.50 -3.92 -22.31
CA PHE A 179 -4.71 -5.32 -22.63
C PHE A 179 -6.15 -5.73 -22.29
N LYS A 180 -6.75 -6.57 -23.12
CA LYS A 180 -8.04 -7.20 -22.88
C LYS A 180 -7.91 -8.72 -22.99
N THR A 181 -8.48 -9.44 -22.04
CA THR A 181 -8.62 -10.89 -22.05
C THR A 181 -9.87 -11.30 -21.27
N VAL A 182 -10.02 -12.60 -21.01
CA VAL A 182 -10.96 -13.15 -20.05
C VAL A 182 -10.22 -14.01 -19.01
N THR A 183 -10.76 -14.05 -17.80
CA THR A 183 -10.31 -14.94 -16.73
C THR A 183 -10.55 -16.40 -17.10
N ARG A 184 -9.77 -17.29 -16.48
CA ARG A 184 -9.90 -18.73 -16.68
C ARG A 184 -10.55 -19.43 -15.47
N GLY A 185 -10.51 -18.82 -14.29
CA GLY A 185 -11.17 -19.32 -13.09
C GLY A 185 -10.76 -20.75 -12.76
N SER A 186 -11.76 -21.59 -12.45
CA SER A 186 -11.61 -23.01 -12.13
C SER A 186 -10.92 -23.85 -13.22
N ASP A 187 -10.82 -23.39 -14.46
CA ASP A 187 -10.07 -24.10 -15.52
C ASP A 187 -8.54 -24.05 -15.31
N VAL A 188 -8.06 -23.20 -14.40
CA VAL A 188 -6.65 -23.13 -14.06
C VAL A 188 -6.34 -24.15 -12.97
N LYS A 189 -5.67 -25.24 -13.36
CA LYS A 189 -5.21 -26.29 -12.42
C LYS A 189 -4.07 -25.84 -11.49
N LYS A 190 -3.48 -24.67 -11.75
CA LYS A 190 -2.36 -24.11 -10.98
C LYS A 190 -2.90 -23.50 -9.68
N LYS A 191 -2.29 -23.86 -8.54
CA LYS A 191 -2.57 -23.19 -7.27
C LYS A 191 -1.99 -21.77 -7.27
N TRP A 192 -2.65 -20.86 -6.56
CA TRP A 192 -2.10 -19.52 -6.34
C TRP A 192 -0.75 -19.65 -5.66
N SER A 193 0.26 -19.03 -6.25
CA SER A 193 1.62 -19.23 -5.78
C SER A 193 1.95 -18.52 -4.48
N ASP A 194 1.12 -17.54 -4.05
CA ASP A 194 1.19 -16.63 -2.87
C ASP A 194 2.51 -15.87 -2.64
N ARG A 195 3.60 -16.38 -3.21
CA ARG A 195 4.97 -15.90 -3.23
C ARG A 195 5.46 -15.57 -1.83
N ILE A 196 5.05 -16.34 -0.83
CA ILE A 196 5.58 -16.19 0.52
C ILE A 196 7.08 -16.44 0.49
N ALA A 197 7.85 -15.51 1.08
CA ALA A 197 9.28 -15.65 1.25
C ALA A 197 9.63 -15.66 2.75
N ASN A 198 10.35 -16.68 3.18
CA ASN A 198 10.96 -16.74 4.50
C ASN A 198 12.29 -15.97 4.47
N VAL A 199 12.49 -15.08 5.42
CA VAL A 199 13.62 -14.17 5.53
C VAL A 199 14.23 -14.34 6.91
N ALA A 200 15.47 -14.80 6.96
CA ALA A 200 16.25 -14.76 8.18
C ALA A 200 16.62 -13.30 8.50
N VAL A 201 16.31 -12.86 9.72
CA VAL A 201 16.69 -11.56 10.26
C VAL A 201 17.77 -11.80 11.29
N SER A 202 18.90 -11.11 11.12
CA SER A 202 19.98 -11.08 12.10
C SER A 202 20.37 -9.61 12.33
N THR A 203 20.15 -9.16 13.56
CA THR A 203 20.55 -7.85 14.08
C THR A 203 21.40 -8.05 15.32
N MET A 204 21.98 -6.97 15.86
CA MET A 204 22.67 -7.01 17.15
C MET A 204 21.73 -7.58 18.24
N ASN A 205 22.08 -8.76 18.77
CA ASN A 205 21.37 -9.46 19.84
C ASN A 205 19.90 -9.79 19.53
N ALA A 206 19.55 -9.96 18.25
CA ALA A 206 18.25 -10.51 17.85
C ALA A 206 18.35 -11.27 16.53
N GLU A 207 17.97 -12.55 16.58
CA GLU A 207 17.88 -13.44 15.43
C GLU A 207 16.50 -14.10 15.39
N PHE A 208 15.81 -13.99 14.26
CA PHE A 208 14.47 -14.54 14.08
C PHE A 208 14.15 -14.70 12.59
N THR A 209 13.05 -15.37 12.27
CA THR A 209 12.59 -15.51 10.88
C THR A 209 11.33 -14.70 10.66
N MET A 210 11.21 -14.08 9.49
CA MET A 210 10.00 -13.40 9.03
C MET A 210 9.49 -14.00 7.74
N GLN A 211 8.18 -14.10 7.60
CA GLN A 211 7.48 -14.27 6.35
C GLN A 211 7.10 -12.92 5.76
N THR A 212 7.32 -12.77 4.46
CA THR A 212 6.96 -11.58 3.69
C THR A 212 6.25 -11.99 2.41
N ARG A 213 5.45 -11.09 1.84
CA ARG A 213 4.66 -11.33 0.61
C ARG A 213 4.82 -10.18 -0.37
N PRO A 214 4.52 -10.38 -1.67
CA PRO A 214 4.52 -9.30 -2.66
C PRO A 214 3.68 -8.10 -2.22
N GLY A 215 4.14 -6.89 -2.52
CA GLY A 215 3.50 -5.65 -2.05
C GLY A 215 3.89 -5.21 -0.64
N VAL A 216 4.49 -6.09 0.18
CA VAL A 216 5.08 -5.72 1.47
C VAL A 216 6.48 -5.14 1.26
N PHE A 217 6.83 -4.09 1.99
CA PHE A 217 8.14 -3.47 1.90
C PHE A 217 9.26 -4.48 2.17
N SER A 218 10.31 -4.43 1.34
CA SER A 218 11.46 -5.34 1.41
C SER A 218 11.12 -6.84 1.28
N HIS A 219 10.03 -7.19 0.58
CA HIS A 219 9.68 -8.59 0.33
C HIS A 219 10.88 -9.44 -0.14
N GLY A 220 11.12 -10.56 0.55
CA GLY A 220 12.18 -11.53 0.25
C GLY A 220 13.56 -11.20 0.84
N ARG A 221 13.71 -10.11 1.61
CA ARG A 221 14.99 -9.75 2.24
C ARG A 221 14.82 -8.89 3.49
N ALA A 222 15.77 -8.97 4.41
CA ALA A 222 15.84 -8.03 5.53
C ALA A 222 16.22 -6.63 5.01
N ASP A 223 15.51 -5.59 5.44
CA ASP A 223 15.82 -4.21 5.05
C ASP A 223 17.04 -3.71 5.83
N THR A 224 18.07 -3.26 5.11
CA THR A 224 19.31 -2.76 5.73
C THR A 224 19.07 -1.53 6.60
N GLY A 225 18.12 -0.66 6.23
CA GLY A 225 17.75 0.52 7.02
C GLY A 225 17.08 0.12 8.34
N GLY A 226 16.13 -0.81 8.29
CA GLY A 226 15.49 -1.38 9.47
C GLY A 226 16.47 -2.10 10.39
N VAL A 227 17.41 -2.88 9.84
CA VAL A 227 18.50 -3.49 10.60
C VAL A 227 19.35 -2.39 11.26
N ALA A 228 19.77 -1.37 10.50
CA ALA A 228 20.54 -0.26 11.03
C ALA A 228 19.83 0.48 12.17
N LEU A 229 18.52 0.74 12.03
CA LEU A 229 17.74 1.37 13.08
C LEU A 229 17.68 0.50 14.32
N SER A 230 17.27 -0.77 14.18
CA SER A 230 17.11 -1.68 15.32
C SER A 230 18.39 -1.83 16.14
N GLU A 231 19.56 -1.85 15.51
CA GLU A 231 20.85 -1.94 16.19
C GLU A 231 21.35 -0.62 16.80
N ALA A 232 20.79 0.52 16.39
CA ALA A 232 21.12 1.83 16.93
C ALA A 232 20.35 2.16 18.21
N ILE A 233 19.32 1.38 18.54
CA ILE A 233 18.47 1.61 19.72
C ILE A 233 19.02 0.85 20.92
N ASP A 234 19.18 1.57 22.03
CA ASP A 234 19.30 0.97 23.35
C ASP A 234 17.91 0.52 23.83
N VAL A 235 17.75 -0.79 24.01
CA VAL A 235 16.50 -1.42 24.45
C VAL A 235 16.47 -1.42 25.96
N ILE A 236 15.44 -0.78 26.54
CA ILE A 236 15.19 -0.83 27.98
C ILE A 236 14.01 -1.79 28.19
N PRO A 237 14.20 -2.89 28.95
CA PRO A 237 13.10 -3.80 29.27
C PRO A 237 11.98 -3.07 30.01
N GLY A 238 10.73 -3.33 29.63
CA GLY A 238 9.54 -2.70 30.21
C GLY A 238 9.02 -1.50 29.41
N GLU A 239 9.73 -1.05 28.39
CA GLU A 239 9.26 0.06 27.54
C GLU A 239 8.08 -0.34 26.66
N ASN A 240 7.15 0.60 26.49
CA ASN A 240 6.13 0.56 25.46
C ASN A 240 6.67 1.19 24.17
N ILE A 241 6.70 0.41 23.09
CA ILE A 241 7.30 0.75 21.81
C ILE A 241 6.22 0.85 20.74
N LEU A 242 6.27 1.88 19.89
CA LEU A 242 5.48 1.97 18.65
C LEU A 242 6.41 1.92 17.43
N ASP A 243 6.14 0.99 16.51
CA ASP A 243 6.81 0.91 15.20
C ASP A 243 5.85 1.42 14.11
N LEU A 244 6.14 2.62 13.58
CA LEU A 244 5.35 3.27 12.53
C LEU A 244 5.82 2.87 11.14
N GLY A 245 4.88 2.43 10.29
CA GLY A 245 5.18 1.88 8.97
C GLY A 245 5.96 0.57 9.09
N CYS A 246 5.49 -0.34 9.93
CA CYS A 246 6.25 -1.50 10.38
C CYS A 246 6.58 -2.50 9.26
N GLY A 247 5.89 -2.47 8.13
CA GLY A 247 6.00 -3.47 7.08
C GLY A 247 5.76 -4.87 7.65
N ALA A 248 6.69 -5.80 7.38
CA ALA A 248 6.64 -7.16 7.94
C ALA A 248 7.02 -7.25 9.43
N GLY A 249 7.39 -6.13 10.07
CA GLY A 249 7.71 -6.05 11.51
C GLY A 249 9.19 -6.09 11.87
N LEU A 250 10.12 -5.89 10.92
CA LEU A 250 11.56 -6.09 11.19
C LEU A 250 12.04 -5.33 12.43
N ILE A 251 11.71 -4.04 12.53
CA ILE A 251 12.24 -3.16 13.58
C ILE A 251 11.58 -3.48 14.91
N GLY A 252 10.25 -3.44 14.99
CA GLY A 252 9.50 -3.73 16.20
C GLY A 252 9.77 -5.13 16.75
N LEU A 253 9.80 -6.17 15.91
CA LEU A 253 10.04 -7.55 16.37
C LEU A 253 11.48 -7.77 16.83
N ALA A 254 12.47 -7.09 16.23
CA ALA A 254 13.84 -7.11 16.73
C ALA A 254 13.95 -6.48 18.13
N LEU A 255 13.24 -5.37 18.37
CA LEU A 255 13.18 -4.72 19.68
C LEU A 255 12.44 -5.58 20.71
N ALA A 256 11.31 -6.20 20.33
CA ALA A 256 10.57 -7.13 21.17
C ALA A 256 11.43 -8.31 21.61
N LYS A 257 12.14 -8.95 20.66
CA LYS A 257 13.08 -10.03 20.96
C LYS A 257 14.13 -9.59 21.97
N ARG A 258 14.75 -8.43 21.76
CA ARG A 258 15.77 -7.91 22.68
C ARG A 258 15.23 -7.60 24.07
N GLN A 259 13.99 -7.10 24.19
CA GLN A 259 13.36 -6.90 25.50
C GLN A 259 13.15 -8.25 26.21
N ASN A 260 12.59 -9.23 25.50
CA ASN A 260 12.27 -10.54 26.05
C ASN A 260 13.54 -11.33 26.45
N ASP A 261 14.59 -11.28 25.62
CA ASP A 261 15.88 -11.92 25.92
C ASP A 261 16.60 -11.24 27.09
N ALA A 262 16.50 -9.92 27.23
CA ALA A 262 17.16 -9.17 28.31
C ALA A 262 16.48 -9.37 29.67
N LYS A 263 15.15 -9.38 29.71
CA LYS A 263 14.37 -9.65 30.92
C LYS A 263 13.01 -10.23 30.54
N PRO A 264 12.80 -11.56 30.69
CA PRO A 264 11.46 -12.14 30.62
C PRO A 264 10.52 -11.45 31.62
N ASP A 265 9.24 -11.33 31.28
CA ASP A 265 8.20 -10.72 32.13
C ASP A 265 8.45 -9.23 32.48
N HIS A 266 9.11 -8.50 31.58
CA HIS A 266 9.40 -7.06 31.75
C HIS A 266 8.15 -6.16 31.75
N GLY A 267 7.01 -6.64 31.24
CA GLY A 267 5.73 -5.93 31.20
C GLY A 267 5.61 -4.85 30.11
N GLY A 268 6.64 -4.65 29.30
CA GLY A 268 6.61 -3.75 28.14
C GLY A 268 5.90 -4.36 26.94
N SER A 269 5.54 -3.53 25.97
CA SER A 269 4.77 -3.93 24.80
C SER A 269 5.31 -3.30 23.52
N VAL A 270 5.09 -3.95 22.38
CA VAL A 270 5.44 -3.42 21.06
C VAL A 270 4.20 -3.38 20.17
N VAL A 271 3.79 -2.19 19.78
CA VAL A 271 2.70 -1.97 18.83
C VAL A 271 3.29 -1.70 17.46
N LEU A 272 2.90 -2.48 16.46
CA LEU A 272 3.36 -2.37 15.08
C LEU A 272 2.22 -1.87 14.20
N VAL A 273 2.42 -0.73 13.52
CA VAL A 273 1.36 -0.05 12.77
C VAL A 273 1.78 0.16 11.33
N ASP A 274 0.88 -0.13 10.40
CA ASP A 274 1.08 0.09 8.97
C ASP A 274 -0.27 0.34 8.28
N SER A 275 -0.28 1.17 7.24
CA SER A 275 -1.47 1.41 6.42
C SER A 275 -1.77 0.26 5.46
N ASN A 276 -0.77 -0.58 5.21
CA ASN A 276 -0.85 -1.74 4.35
C ASN A 276 -1.40 -2.95 5.10
N ILE A 277 -2.59 -3.39 4.71
CA ILE A 277 -3.28 -4.50 5.37
C ILE A 277 -2.48 -5.80 5.22
N ARG A 278 -1.80 -5.99 4.07
CA ARG A 278 -0.97 -7.18 3.82
C ARG A 278 0.34 -7.16 4.64
N SER A 279 0.92 -5.99 4.89
CA SER A 279 2.05 -5.83 5.82
C SER A 279 1.64 -6.28 7.23
N ILE A 280 0.47 -5.85 7.70
CA ILE A 280 -0.04 -6.23 9.03
C ILE A 280 -0.33 -7.71 9.14
N GLU A 281 -0.88 -8.36 8.10
CA GLU A 281 -1.02 -9.82 8.12
C GLU A 281 0.32 -10.55 8.19
N CYS A 282 1.33 -10.09 7.43
CA CYS A 282 2.67 -10.65 7.54
C CYS A 282 3.23 -10.44 8.95
N CYS A 283 3.05 -9.25 9.52
CA CYS A 283 3.48 -8.92 10.87
C CYS A 283 2.81 -9.81 11.93
N LYS A 284 1.48 -9.99 11.87
CA LYS A 284 0.75 -10.92 12.75
C LYS A 284 1.27 -12.34 12.64
N LYS A 285 1.54 -12.82 11.42
CA LYS A 285 2.13 -14.15 11.23
C LYS A 285 3.53 -14.23 11.81
N ASN A 286 4.33 -13.17 11.68
CA ASN A 286 5.69 -13.10 12.22
C ASN A 286 5.72 -13.02 13.74
N ILE A 287 4.73 -12.40 14.37
CA ILE A 287 4.53 -12.44 15.82
C ILE A 287 4.25 -13.89 16.25
N GLU A 288 3.29 -14.56 15.59
CA GLU A 288 2.88 -15.93 15.91
C GLU A 288 4.04 -16.93 15.80
N ILE A 289 4.76 -16.95 14.66
CA ILE A 289 5.82 -17.95 14.43
C ILE A 289 7.03 -17.80 15.37
N ASN A 290 7.22 -16.63 15.96
CA ASN A 290 8.32 -16.36 16.89
C ASN A 290 7.87 -16.32 18.36
N GLY A 291 6.58 -16.48 18.65
CA GLY A 291 6.04 -16.46 20.02
C GLY A 291 6.19 -15.12 20.74
N PHE A 292 6.11 -14.00 20.02
CA PHE A 292 6.26 -12.66 20.62
C PHE A 292 4.94 -12.17 21.25
N GLU A 293 4.63 -12.69 22.43
CA GLU A 293 3.36 -12.42 23.13
C GLU A 293 3.16 -10.94 23.54
N ASN A 294 4.24 -10.17 23.62
CA ASN A 294 4.21 -8.74 23.93
C ASN A 294 4.01 -7.83 22.69
N CYS A 295 3.66 -8.40 21.53
CA CYS A 295 3.48 -7.66 20.29
C CYS A 295 2.03 -7.61 19.81
N GLU A 296 1.61 -6.45 19.30
CA GLU A 296 0.30 -6.24 18.68
C GLU A 296 0.48 -5.54 17.31
N ALA A 297 -0.11 -6.08 16.24
CA ALA A 297 -0.04 -5.50 14.90
C ALA A 297 -1.40 -4.94 14.43
N ILE A 298 -1.42 -3.66 14.06
CA ILE A 298 -2.63 -2.87 13.80
C ILE A 298 -2.57 -2.21 12.41
N ALA A 299 -3.61 -2.43 11.61
CA ALA A 299 -3.76 -1.74 10.33
C ALA A 299 -4.37 -0.34 10.54
N SER A 300 -3.63 0.71 10.17
CA SER A 300 -4.09 2.09 10.30
C SER A 300 -3.38 3.03 9.32
N ASP A 301 -4.13 3.92 8.65
CA ASP A 301 -3.56 5.02 7.86
C ASP A 301 -3.16 6.20 8.75
N LEU A 302 -4.06 6.66 9.62
CA LEU A 302 -3.81 7.71 10.60
C LEU A 302 -3.99 7.10 11.99
N TYR A 303 -2.89 6.71 12.62
CA TYR A 303 -2.89 6.05 13.93
C TYR A 303 -3.42 6.97 15.04
N GLU A 304 -4.45 6.50 15.72
CA GLU A 304 -5.07 7.15 16.88
C GLU A 304 -5.16 6.18 18.05
N THR A 305 -4.77 6.67 19.23
CA THR A 305 -4.76 5.87 20.47
C THR A 305 -4.76 6.79 21.68
N GLU A 306 -5.21 6.25 22.82
CA GLU A 306 -5.05 6.87 24.14
C GLU A 306 -3.76 6.39 24.84
N LYS A 307 -3.11 5.34 24.31
CA LYS A 307 -1.84 4.82 24.83
C LYS A 307 -0.70 5.82 24.59
N THR A 308 0.28 5.82 25.50
CA THR A 308 1.54 6.55 25.32
C THR A 308 2.72 5.60 25.26
N PHE A 309 3.82 6.04 24.65
CA PHE A 309 4.98 5.21 24.34
C PHE A 309 6.27 5.81 24.89
N ASP A 310 7.20 4.95 25.30
CA ASP A 310 8.53 5.33 25.74
C ASP A 310 9.49 5.48 24.55
N LEU A 311 9.25 4.70 23.50
CA LEU A 311 10.01 4.71 22.27
C LEU A 311 9.07 4.66 21.06
N ILE A 312 9.27 5.55 20.09
CA ILE A 312 8.63 5.46 18.78
C ILE A 312 9.74 5.33 17.74
N VAL A 313 9.60 4.34 16.85
CA VAL A 313 10.54 4.07 15.76
C VAL A 313 9.84 4.12 14.42
N GLY A 314 10.59 4.39 13.35
CA GLY A 314 10.04 4.29 12.01
C GLY A 314 11.08 4.39 10.89
N ASN A 315 10.75 3.77 9.76
CA ASN A 315 11.49 3.84 8.51
C ASN A 315 10.59 4.43 7.41
N PRO A 316 10.41 5.76 7.38
CA PRO A 316 9.50 6.39 6.42
C PRO A 316 10.00 6.18 4.98
N PRO A 317 9.10 5.91 4.02
CA PRO A 317 9.47 5.67 2.63
C PRO A 317 10.09 6.92 1.98
N TYR A 318 11.30 6.76 1.44
CA TYR A 318 12.08 7.88 0.86
C TYR A 318 11.43 8.58 -0.33
N PHE A 319 10.58 7.88 -1.07
CA PHE A 319 9.99 8.36 -2.32
C PHE A 319 8.61 9.01 -2.14
N ALA A 320 8.03 8.98 -0.94
CA ALA A 320 6.70 9.55 -0.65
C ALA A 320 6.75 11.05 -0.30
N GLY A 321 7.92 11.68 -0.41
CA GLY A 321 8.15 13.07 0.00
C GLY A 321 8.26 13.24 1.53
N GLN A 322 8.52 14.46 1.99
CA GLN A 322 8.73 14.79 3.41
C GLN A 322 7.48 14.53 4.28
N ARG A 323 6.29 14.51 3.69
CA ARG A 323 5.00 14.44 4.40
C ARG A 323 4.82 13.22 5.29
N ILE A 324 5.31 12.04 4.87
CA ILE A 324 5.19 10.83 5.71
C ILE A 324 6.16 10.89 6.88
N GLY A 325 7.37 11.44 6.67
CA GLY A 325 8.31 11.69 7.76
C GLY A 325 7.80 12.72 8.76
N GLU A 326 7.21 13.82 8.29
CA GLU A 326 6.50 14.80 9.11
C GLU A 326 5.38 14.14 9.92
N TYR A 327 4.54 13.31 9.28
CA TYR A 327 3.50 12.55 9.97
C TYR A 327 4.05 11.66 11.10
N PHE A 328 5.19 11.00 10.89
CA PHE A 328 5.83 10.18 11.94
C PHE A 328 6.29 11.05 13.12
N ILE A 329 6.87 12.22 12.84
CA ILE A 329 7.32 13.18 13.85
C ILE A 329 6.13 13.77 14.62
N GLU A 330 5.06 14.16 13.93
CA GLU A 330 3.80 14.65 14.52
C GLU A 330 3.16 13.59 15.43
N THR A 331 3.08 12.35 14.95
CA THR A 331 2.57 11.21 15.71
C THR A 331 3.42 10.96 16.95
N ALA A 332 4.74 11.07 16.82
CA ALA A 332 5.64 10.91 17.94
C ALA A 332 5.46 12.01 19.00
N MET A 333 5.30 13.27 18.59
CA MET A 333 5.01 14.37 19.51
C MET A 333 3.69 14.18 20.27
N LYS A 334 2.69 13.58 19.62
CA LYS A 334 1.38 13.33 20.22
C LYS A 334 1.41 12.20 21.24
N TYR A 335 2.11 11.10 20.96
CA TYR A 335 1.98 9.87 21.75
C TYR A 335 3.23 9.46 22.56
N LEU A 336 4.37 10.15 22.46
CA LEU A 336 5.49 9.89 23.36
C LEU A 336 5.15 10.28 24.80
N ASN A 337 5.73 9.58 25.77
CA ASN A 337 5.83 10.05 27.15
C ASN A 337 6.73 11.30 27.23
N LYS A 338 6.68 12.05 28.35
CA LYS A 338 7.51 13.27 28.54
C LYS A 338 9.02 12.99 28.43
N THR A 339 9.44 11.79 28.79
CA THR A 339 10.83 11.32 28.72
C THR A 339 11.07 10.38 27.54
N GLY A 340 10.06 10.23 26.67
CA GLY A 340 10.12 9.32 25.54
C GLY A 340 11.07 9.80 24.44
N ARG A 341 11.42 8.88 23.55
CA ARG A 341 12.33 9.15 22.43
C ARG A 341 11.77 8.64 21.12
N LEU A 342 12.08 9.38 20.05
CA LEU A 342 11.81 9.02 18.67
C LEU A 342 13.12 8.61 18.00
N ALA A 343 13.09 7.55 17.19
CA ALA A 343 14.21 7.20 16.32
C ALA A 343 13.76 6.92 14.89
N ILE A 344 14.33 7.64 13.93
CA ILE A 344 13.96 7.53 12.52
C ILE A 344 15.20 7.20 11.69
N VAL A 345 15.08 6.22 10.79
CA VAL A 345 16.12 5.92 9.80
C VAL A 345 15.82 6.58 8.46
N SER A 346 16.85 7.18 7.85
CA SER A 346 16.78 7.74 6.51
C SER A 346 18.08 7.59 5.73
N LYS A 347 17.98 7.58 4.40
CA LYS A 347 19.16 7.65 3.53
C LYS A 347 19.75 9.08 3.44
N HIS A 348 18.92 10.09 3.73
CA HIS A 348 19.29 11.51 3.81
C HIS A 348 18.61 12.11 5.05
N GLY A 349 19.21 11.90 6.22
CA GLY A 349 18.56 12.15 7.51
C GLY A 349 18.49 13.61 7.94
N GLU A 350 19.28 14.50 7.34
CA GLU A 350 19.41 15.91 7.73
C GLU A 350 18.06 16.64 7.75
N GLN A 351 17.27 16.49 6.70
CA GLN A 351 15.96 17.15 6.60
C GLN A 351 14.97 16.68 7.67
N LEU A 352 14.90 15.37 7.94
CA LEU A 352 14.01 14.84 8.98
C LEU A 352 14.47 15.23 10.39
N ALA A 353 15.78 15.35 10.59
CA ALA A 353 16.33 15.86 11.84
C ALA A 353 15.98 17.34 12.07
N GLU A 354 15.99 18.16 11.02
CA GLU A 354 15.56 19.56 11.05
C GLU A 354 14.07 19.67 11.38
N VAL A 355 13.21 18.92 10.67
CA VAL A 355 11.77 18.88 10.98
C VAL A 355 11.55 18.45 12.43
N ALA A 356 12.24 17.43 12.93
CA ALA A 356 12.09 17.01 14.33
C ALA A 356 12.47 18.12 15.32
N LYS A 357 13.50 18.92 15.03
CA LYS A 357 13.89 20.08 15.85
C LYS A 357 12.81 21.17 15.83
N ASP A 358 12.18 21.42 14.68
CA ASP A 358 11.08 22.39 14.56
C ASP A 358 9.86 21.99 15.41
N PHE A 359 9.65 20.68 15.59
CA PHE A 359 8.66 20.12 16.51
C PHE A 359 9.08 20.11 17.98
N GLY A 360 10.29 20.59 18.31
CA GLY A 360 10.80 20.73 19.67
C GLY A 360 11.71 19.59 20.16
N PHE A 361 12.02 18.59 19.33
CA PHE A 361 12.92 17.52 19.73
C PHE A 361 14.39 17.96 19.81
N LYS A 362 15.09 17.49 20.84
CA LYS A 362 16.57 17.49 20.86
C LYS A 362 17.07 16.32 20.02
N THR A 363 17.69 16.63 18.88
CA THR A 363 18.03 15.63 17.87
C THR A 363 19.54 15.44 17.71
N THR A 364 19.98 14.19 17.69
CA THR A 364 21.34 13.76 17.30
C THR A 364 21.24 12.78 16.13
N THR A 365 22.12 12.91 15.14
CA THR A 365 22.15 11.99 14.00
C THR A 365 23.44 11.17 14.04
N ILE A 366 23.31 9.86 13.87
CA ILE A 366 24.44 8.94 13.75
C ILE A 366 24.37 8.19 12.41
N LYS A 367 25.50 7.69 11.92
CA LYS A 367 25.55 6.86 10.71
C LYS A 367 25.70 5.40 11.07
N ARG A 368 24.89 4.52 10.48
CA ARG A 368 24.98 3.06 10.64
C ARG A 368 24.57 2.34 9.36
N LYS A 369 25.40 1.39 8.91
CA LYS A 369 25.22 0.59 7.68
C LYS A 369 24.83 1.41 6.43
N GLY A 370 25.35 2.64 6.31
CA GLY A 370 25.08 3.54 5.18
C GLY A 370 23.80 4.36 5.28
N TYR A 371 23.13 4.35 6.44
CA TYR A 371 21.95 5.15 6.72
C TYR A 371 22.22 6.16 7.85
N ASP A 372 21.48 7.26 7.83
CA ASP A 372 21.40 8.23 8.92
C ASP A 372 20.29 7.81 9.88
N ILE A 373 20.60 7.75 11.17
CA ILE A 373 19.66 7.47 12.25
C ILE A 373 19.52 8.74 13.08
N SER A 374 18.34 9.35 13.02
CA SER A 374 17.99 10.52 13.83
C SER A 374 17.40 10.05 15.16
N LEU A 375 18.12 10.30 16.25
CA LEU A 375 17.73 10.03 17.63
C LEU A 375 17.22 11.32 18.26
N CYS A 376 15.93 11.36 18.55
CA CYS A 376 15.19 12.54 18.95
C CYS A 376 14.66 12.36 20.38
N LYS A 377 15.04 13.24 21.31
CA LYS A 377 14.53 13.25 22.70
C LYS A 377 13.50 14.36 22.87
N ARG A 378 12.36 14.04 23.48
CA ARG A 378 11.28 15.00 23.73
C ARG A 378 11.71 16.13 24.67
#